data_AF-A0A6G0WTX9-F1
#
_entry.id   AF-A0A6G0WTX9-F1
#
_cell.length_a   1.000
_cell.length_b   1.000
_cell.length_c   1.000
_cell.angle_alpha   90.00
_cell.angle_beta   90.00
_cell.angle_gamma   90.00
#
_symmetry.space_group_name_H-M   'P 1'
#
loop_
_entity.id
_entity.type
_entity.pdbx_description
1 polymer ?
#
loop_
_entity_poly.entity_id
_entity_poly.type
_entity_poly.pdbx_seq_one_letter_code
_entity_poly.pdbx_strand_id
1 'polypeptide(L)'
;MTFLRLDGVFALYIVLFYIRVLCIEDMSVYEPLEQFIFPVLEGVAIFSFFNLMLYLVGSTEAAVRHMDPQGAGATSAAPEAWLASPSKKKLDNYRGRIILFLVVKPILGVVDGWAVYHEESHPDNNKYRIVHRVISAVSAILTIVTFVGLLLTYRALHRHIPASFQLVHKFIAIKALLVVSTVQWSIANMIVCDWDFEQMYIYSTICMGETLGLTLAFQNYFTANETDGVPRLETASDGSPTVPFQPARILASWDLFQYPIPANHSGERTQLRRVRLRQETSTSDGSCTTNT
;
A
#
# COMPACT_ATOMS: atom_id res chain seq x y z
N MET A 1 8.77 0.09 13.14
CA MET A 1 7.98 -0.75 12.22
C MET A 1 7.75 0.04 10.97
N THR A 2 8.36 -0.43 9.89
CA THR A 2 8.59 0.24 8.63
C THR A 2 7.29 0.59 7.92
N PHE A 3 6.90 1.86 7.99
CA PHE A 3 6.13 2.47 6.91
C PHE A 3 7.04 2.42 5.70
N LEU A 4 6.89 1.38 4.89
CA LEU A 4 7.31 1.45 3.50
C LEU A 4 6.62 2.70 2.96
N ARG A 5 7.44 3.71 2.70
CA ARG A 5 7.03 5.03 2.24
C ARG A 5 6.21 4.77 0.98
N LEU A 6 4.89 4.92 1.04
CA LEU A 6 4.05 5.00 -0.16
C LEU A 6 4.71 5.99 -1.13
N ASP A 7 5.33 7.05 -0.61
CA ASP A 7 6.20 7.98 -1.34
C ASP A 7 7.25 7.30 -2.22
N GLY A 8 7.89 6.23 -1.75
CA GLY A 8 8.88 5.46 -2.52
C GLY A 8 8.23 4.66 -3.64
N VAL A 9 7.03 4.13 -3.42
CA VAL A 9 6.24 3.51 -4.49
C VAL A 9 5.84 4.56 -5.51
N PHE A 10 5.27 5.69 -5.09
CA PHE A 10 4.92 6.82 -5.96
C PHE A 10 6.13 7.37 -6.74
N ALA A 11 7.29 7.51 -6.10
CA ALA A 11 8.53 7.92 -6.77
C ALA A 11 8.96 6.91 -7.83
N LEU A 12 8.82 5.61 -7.55
CA LEU A 12 9.15 4.58 -8.53
C LEU A 12 8.17 4.57 -9.71
N TYR A 13 6.88 4.87 -9.49
CA TYR A 13 5.93 5.12 -10.59
C TYR A 13 6.36 6.28 -11.49
N ILE A 14 6.79 7.40 -10.91
CA ILE A 14 7.30 8.53 -11.69
C ILE A 14 8.50 8.10 -12.53
N VAL A 15 9.47 7.41 -11.90
CA VAL A 15 10.68 6.94 -12.60
C VAL A 15 10.32 6.01 -13.75
N LEU A 16 9.35 5.10 -13.57
CA LEU A 16 8.92 4.19 -14.63
C LEU A 16 8.22 4.92 -15.77
N PHE A 17 7.28 5.82 -15.49
CA PHE A 17 6.66 6.63 -16.55
C PHE A 17 7.67 7.54 -17.25
N TYR A 18 8.68 8.05 -16.53
CA TYR A 18 9.75 8.83 -17.13
C TYR A 18 10.65 7.97 -18.04
N ILE A 19 11.03 6.77 -17.60
CA ILE A 19 11.77 5.80 -18.44
C ILE A 19 10.94 5.44 -19.69
N ARG A 20 9.63 5.21 -19.53
CA ARG A 20 8.71 4.95 -20.65
C ARG A 20 8.74 6.04 -21.70
N VAL A 21 8.70 7.30 -21.27
CA VAL A 21 8.77 8.47 -22.16
C VAL A 21 10.14 8.55 -22.85
N LEU A 22 11.24 8.25 -22.15
CA LEU A 22 12.59 8.29 -22.72
C LEU A 22 12.86 7.13 -23.70
N CYS A 23 12.28 5.96 -23.45
CA CYS A 23 12.56 4.72 -24.19
C CYS A 23 11.44 4.35 -25.17
N ILE A 24 10.62 5.32 -25.55
CA ILE A 24 9.43 5.12 -26.37
C ILE A 24 9.72 4.61 -27.79
N GLU A 25 10.95 4.79 -28.27
CA GLU A 25 11.43 4.25 -29.55
C GLU A 25 11.76 2.75 -29.49
N ASP A 26 12.08 2.22 -28.30
CA ASP A 26 12.51 0.83 -28.06
C ASP A 26 11.44 0.01 -27.31
N MET A 27 10.14 0.33 -27.51
CA MET A 27 9.03 -0.24 -26.75
C MET A 27 9.00 -1.78 -26.75
N SER A 28 9.46 -2.43 -27.83
CA SER A 28 9.54 -3.90 -27.92
C SER A 28 10.32 -4.57 -26.77
N VAL A 29 11.31 -3.88 -26.18
CA VAL A 29 12.12 -4.38 -25.05
C VAL A 29 11.55 -3.93 -23.71
N TYR A 30 11.03 -2.70 -23.65
CA TYR A 30 10.57 -2.08 -22.39
C TYR A 30 9.14 -2.48 -22.01
N GLU A 31 8.29 -2.76 -22.98
CA GLU A 31 6.88 -3.06 -22.74
C GLU A 31 6.65 -4.31 -21.88
N PRO A 32 7.33 -5.46 -22.12
CA PRO A 32 7.21 -6.62 -21.22
C PRO A 32 7.70 -6.34 -19.80
N LEU A 33 8.73 -5.50 -19.67
CA LEU A 33 9.29 -5.11 -18.37
C LEU A 33 8.30 -4.21 -17.63
N GLU A 34 7.71 -3.22 -18.30
CA GLU A 34 6.69 -2.34 -17.73
C GLU A 34 5.44 -3.11 -17.32
N GLN A 35 4.96 -4.00 -18.19
CA GLN A 35 3.81 -4.86 -17.91
C GLN A 35 4.07 -5.81 -16.73
N PHE A 36 5.33 -6.09 -16.38
CA PHE A 36 5.68 -6.78 -15.14
C PHE A 36 5.75 -5.83 -13.93
N ILE A 37 6.51 -4.73 -14.04
CA ILE A 37 6.84 -3.87 -12.89
C ILE A 37 5.60 -3.10 -12.40
N PHE A 38 4.77 -2.55 -13.29
CA PHE A 38 3.60 -1.77 -12.88
C PHE A 38 2.66 -2.59 -11.97
N PRO A 39 2.20 -3.80 -12.36
CA PRO A 39 1.42 -4.66 -11.47
C PRO A 39 2.06 -4.98 -10.12
N VAL A 40 3.38 -5.17 -10.08
CA VAL A 40 4.10 -5.39 -8.81
C VAL A 40 3.95 -4.18 -7.91
N LEU A 41 4.18 -2.97 -8.44
CA LEU A 41 4.06 -1.74 -7.65
C LEU A 41 2.64 -1.46 -7.20
N GLU A 42 1.65 -1.72 -8.05
CA GLU A 42 0.24 -1.65 -7.67
C GLU A 42 -0.06 -2.59 -6.50
N GLY A 43 0.39 -3.83 -6.60
CA GLY A 43 0.20 -4.85 -5.57
C GLY A 43 0.84 -4.42 -4.26
N VAL A 44 2.09 -3.92 -4.32
CA VAL A 44 2.83 -3.43 -3.15
C VAL A 44 2.14 -2.21 -2.53
N ALA A 45 1.65 -1.26 -3.34
CA ALA A 45 0.91 -0.10 -2.84
C ALA A 45 -0.36 -0.51 -2.09
N ILE A 46 -1.19 -1.37 -2.71
CA ILE A 46 -2.43 -1.88 -2.13
C ILE A 46 -2.14 -2.67 -0.84
N PHE A 47 -1.17 -3.56 -0.89
CA PHE A 47 -0.80 -4.41 0.26
C PHE A 47 -0.27 -3.57 1.42
N SER A 48 0.59 -2.60 1.14
CA SER A 48 1.11 -1.67 2.14
C SER A 48 -0.02 -0.87 2.79
N PHE A 49 -0.96 -0.36 2.00
CA PHE A 49 -2.11 0.38 2.52
C PHE A 49 -3.06 -0.50 3.35
N PHE A 50 -3.27 -1.74 2.94
CA PHE A 50 -4.07 -2.70 3.72
C PHE A 50 -3.47 -2.96 5.10
N ASN A 51 -2.18 -3.28 5.17
CA ASN A 51 -1.49 -3.51 6.45
C ASN A 51 -1.45 -2.24 7.31
N LEU A 52 -1.31 -1.07 6.68
CA LEU A 52 -1.35 0.22 7.35
C LEU A 52 -2.70 0.46 8.04
N MET A 53 -3.83 0.15 7.38
CA MET A 53 -5.15 0.25 8.02
C MET A 53 -5.24 -0.63 9.27
N LEU A 54 -4.73 -1.86 9.22
CA LEU A 54 -4.73 -2.77 10.37
C LEU A 54 -3.85 -2.27 11.50
N TYR A 55 -2.69 -1.71 11.18
CA TYR A 55 -1.77 -1.13 12.16
C TYR A 55 -2.37 0.10 12.86
N LEU A 56 -3.05 0.98 12.13
CA LEU A 56 -3.67 2.19 12.70
C LEU A 56 -4.81 1.89 13.66
N VAL A 57 -5.49 0.76 13.46
CA VAL A 57 -6.51 0.25 14.38
C VAL A 57 -5.88 -0.41 15.62
N GLY A 58 -4.56 -0.64 15.61
CA GLY A 58 -3.76 -1.10 16.74
C GLY A 58 -3.18 -2.51 16.56
N SER A 59 -3.90 -3.40 15.89
CA SER A 59 -3.45 -4.77 15.53
C SER A 59 -4.45 -5.46 14.61
N THR A 60 -4.07 -6.62 14.06
CA THR A 60 -5.02 -7.50 13.36
C THR A 60 -6.15 -7.96 14.28
N GLU A 61 -5.85 -8.23 15.56
CA GLU A 61 -6.85 -8.61 16.55
C GLU A 61 -7.87 -7.48 16.80
N ALA A 62 -7.40 -6.25 16.98
CA ALA A 62 -8.27 -5.10 17.18
C ALA A 62 -9.18 -4.89 15.97
N ALA A 63 -8.62 -4.96 14.75
CA ALA A 63 -9.40 -4.86 13.52
C ALA A 63 -10.51 -5.93 13.43
N VAL A 64 -10.22 -7.17 13.82
CA VAL A 64 -11.22 -8.25 13.85
C VAL A 64 -12.33 -7.96 14.87
N ARG A 65 -11.99 -7.44 16.06
CA ARG A 65 -12.98 -7.04 17.07
C ARG A 65 -13.86 -5.89 16.59
N HIS A 66 -13.30 -4.92 15.87
CA HIS A 66 -14.07 -3.82 15.27
C HIS A 66 -14.99 -4.29 14.13
N MET A 67 -14.60 -5.34 13.41
CA MET A 67 -15.44 -5.97 12.39
C MET A 67 -16.58 -6.85 12.96
N ASP A 68 -16.51 -7.22 14.25
CA ASP A 68 -17.53 -8.03 14.93
C ASP A 68 -17.89 -7.47 16.32
N PRO A 69 -18.64 -6.35 16.37
CA PRO A 69 -19.06 -5.77 17.65
C PRO A 69 -20.08 -6.63 18.41
N GLN A 70 -20.75 -7.60 17.77
CA GLN A 70 -21.74 -8.47 18.41
C GLN A 70 -21.11 -9.73 19.02
N GLY A 71 -20.03 -10.26 18.44
CA GLY A 71 -19.21 -11.31 19.05
C GLY A 71 -18.45 -10.87 20.31
N ALA A 72 -18.28 -9.56 20.51
CA ALA A 72 -17.67 -8.98 21.72
C ALA A 72 -18.55 -9.07 22.97
N GLY A 73 -19.83 -9.43 22.83
CA GLY A 73 -20.74 -9.71 23.96
C GLY A 73 -20.53 -11.09 24.60
N ALA A 74 -19.75 -11.97 23.98
CA ALA A 74 -19.30 -13.21 24.60
C ALA A 74 -18.06 -12.94 25.47
N THR A 75 -18.30 -12.35 26.64
CA THR A 75 -17.35 -12.41 27.75
C THR A 75 -16.96 -13.87 28.01
N SER A 76 -15.66 -14.17 27.89
CA SER A 76 -14.98 -15.43 28.27
C SER A 76 -14.87 -16.51 27.19
N ALA A 77 -13.66 -16.65 26.61
CA ALA A 77 -12.79 -17.82 26.81
C ALA A 77 -11.64 -17.80 25.77
N ALA A 78 -10.40 -17.80 26.25
CA ALA A 78 -9.13 -17.86 25.51
C ALA A 78 -8.67 -16.57 24.75
N PRO A 79 -7.42 -16.12 24.97
CA PRO A 79 -6.82 -14.96 24.26
C PRO A 79 -6.73 -15.12 22.74
N GLU A 80 -6.99 -16.32 22.22
CA GLU A 80 -6.90 -16.67 20.80
C GLU A 80 -8.28 -16.85 20.12
N ALA A 81 -9.39 -16.64 20.83
CA ALA A 81 -10.73 -16.85 20.27
C ALA A 81 -11.02 -16.02 19.01
N TRP A 82 -10.37 -14.86 18.86
CA TRP A 82 -10.48 -14.03 17.67
C TRP A 82 -9.92 -14.70 16.40
N LEU A 83 -8.97 -15.64 16.52
CA LEU A 83 -8.37 -16.36 15.38
C LEU A 83 -9.40 -17.25 14.67
N ALA A 84 -10.36 -17.81 15.41
CA ALA A 84 -11.41 -18.66 14.88
C ALA A 84 -12.67 -17.88 14.43
N SER A 85 -12.68 -16.56 14.59
CA SER A 85 -13.85 -15.74 14.30
C SER A 85 -14.19 -15.67 12.80
N PRO A 86 -15.48 -15.57 12.41
CA PRO A 86 -15.88 -15.34 11.02
C PRO A 86 -15.28 -14.06 10.43
N SER A 87 -15.05 -13.03 11.26
CA SER A 87 -14.45 -11.76 10.84
C SER A 87 -12.96 -11.88 10.56
N LYS A 88 -12.21 -12.71 11.30
CA LYS A 88 -10.83 -13.07 10.94
C LYS A 88 -10.77 -13.78 9.59
N LYS A 89 -11.66 -14.75 9.34
CA LYS A 89 -11.76 -15.43 8.05
C LYS A 89 -12.06 -14.46 6.90
N LYS A 90 -12.96 -13.48 7.11
CA LYS A 90 -13.25 -12.43 6.12
C LYS A 90 -12.01 -11.57 5.84
N LEU A 91 -11.29 -11.16 6.88
CA LEU A 91 -10.09 -10.35 6.75
C LEU A 91 -8.96 -11.12 6.04
N ASP A 92 -8.77 -12.39 6.37
CA ASP A 92 -7.83 -13.29 5.69
C ASP A 92 -8.15 -13.45 4.21
N ASN A 93 -9.43 -13.55 3.87
CA ASN A 93 -9.87 -13.62 2.47
C ASN A 93 -9.56 -12.32 1.72
N TYR A 94 -9.71 -11.15 2.35
CA TYR A 94 -9.33 -9.87 1.73
C TYR A 94 -7.82 -9.80 1.51
N ARG A 95 -7.02 -10.15 2.52
CA ARG A 95 -5.55 -10.22 2.41
C ARG A 95 -5.11 -11.22 1.34
N GLY A 96 -5.73 -12.40 1.31
CA GLY A 96 -5.44 -13.45 0.33
C GLY A 96 -5.71 -13.01 -1.10
N ARG A 97 -6.77 -12.22 -1.34
CA ARG A 97 -7.02 -11.62 -2.66
C ARG A 97 -5.95 -10.62 -3.07
N ILE A 98 -5.45 -9.81 -2.15
CA ILE A 98 -4.36 -8.86 -2.44
C ILE A 98 -3.07 -9.62 -2.75
N ILE A 99 -2.76 -10.71 -2.03
CA ILE A 99 -1.60 -11.55 -2.31
C ILE A 99 -1.75 -12.24 -3.68
N LEU A 100 -2.94 -12.79 -3.96
CA LEU A 100 -3.24 -13.37 -5.25
C LEU A 100 -3.05 -12.34 -6.38
N PHE A 101 -3.52 -11.11 -6.18
CA PHE A 101 -3.29 -10.01 -7.12
C PHE A 101 -1.80 -9.72 -7.33
N LEU A 102 -1.04 -9.63 -6.25
CA LEU A 102 0.40 -9.32 -6.27
C LEU A 102 1.22 -10.39 -6.99
N VAL A 103 0.75 -11.65 -7.03
CA VAL A 103 1.43 -12.75 -7.73
C VAL A 103 0.91 -12.95 -9.15
N VAL A 104 -0.42 -13.00 -9.32
CA VAL A 104 -1.05 -13.34 -10.60
C VAL A 104 -0.93 -12.21 -11.60
N LYS A 105 -1.12 -10.96 -11.19
CA LYS A 105 -1.14 -9.84 -12.14
C LYS A 105 0.21 -9.60 -12.84
N PRO A 106 1.37 -9.66 -12.16
CA PRO A 106 2.66 -9.60 -12.85
C PRO A 106 2.88 -10.75 -13.85
N ILE A 107 2.43 -11.97 -13.52
CA ILE A 107 2.51 -13.12 -14.44
C ILE A 107 1.66 -12.85 -15.68
N LEU A 108 0.42 -12.35 -15.49
CA LEU A 108 -0.45 -11.97 -16.59
C LEU A 108 0.20 -10.89 -17.46
N GLY A 109 0.82 -9.87 -16.86
CA GLY A 109 1.55 -8.83 -17.59
C GLY A 109 2.72 -9.35 -18.43
N VAL A 110 3.49 -10.31 -17.92
CA VAL A 110 4.57 -10.94 -18.72
C VAL A 110 4.02 -11.70 -19.92
N VAL A 111 2.92 -12.44 -19.72
CA VAL A 111 2.26 -13.18 -20.82
C VAL A 111 1.64 -12.21 -21.83
N ASP A 112 1.09 -11.10 -21.36
CA ASP A 112 0.54 -10.05 -22.20
C ASP A 112 1.63 -9.42 -23.07
N GLY A 113 2.79 -9.07 -22.48
CA GLY A 113 3.90 -8.46 -23.21
C GLY A 113 4.50 -9.42 -24.23
N TRP A 114 4.55 -10.72 -23.89
CA TRP A 114 4.91 -11.76 -24.85
C TRP A 114 3.90 -11.83 -26.02
N ALA A 115 2.61 -11.71 -25.75
CA ALA A 115 1.57 -11.75 -26.78
C ALA A 115 1.65 -10.52 -27.70
N VAL A 116 1.85 -9.32 -27.15
CA VAL A 116 2.03 -8.07 -27.91
C VAL A 116 3.26 -8.17 -28.83
N TYR A 117 4.39 -8.62 -28.31
CA TYR A 117 5.61 -8.83 -29.12
C TYR A 117 5.41 -9.82 -30.28
N HIS A 118 4.61 -10.88 -30.06
CA HIS A 118 4.31 -11.85 -31.11
C HIS A 118 3.26 -11.35 -32.12
N GLU A 119 2.38 -10.43 -31.72
CA GLU A 119 1.45 -9.76 -32.63
C GLU A 119 2.21 -8.85 -33.61
N GLU A 120 3.16 -8.05 -33.12
CA GLU A 120 3.99 -7.18 -33.98
C GLU A 120 4.80 -7.97 -35.00
N SER A 121 5.36 -9.11 -34.60
CA SER A 121 6.15 -9.96 -35.50
C SER A 121 5.31 -10.81 -36.46
N HIS A 122 4.02 -11.04 -36.17
CA HIS A 122 3.12 -11.88 -36.97
C HIS A 122 1.71 -11.28 -37.08
N PRO A 123 1.55 -10.13 -37.77
CA PRO A 123 0.32 -9.33 -37.74
C PRO A 123 -0.91 -10.04 -38.35
N ASP A 124 -0.70 -11.00 -39.26
CA ASP A 124 -1.78 -11.76 -39.89
C ASP A 124 -2.44 -12.78 -38.96
N ASN A 125 -1.84 -13.06 -37.80
CA ASN A 125 -2.32 -14.07 -36.87
C ASN A 125 -3.08 -13.45 -35.69
N ASN A 126 -4.41 -13.37 -35.84
CA ASN A 126 -5.32 -12.79 -34.85
C ASN A 126 -5.36 -13.52 -33.49
N LYS A 127 -4.65 -14.65 -33.31
CA LYS A 127 -4.60 -15.39 -32.04
C LYS A 127 -3.99 -14.55 -30.92
N TYR A 128 -2.92 -13.79 -31.19
CA TYR A 128 -2.21 -13.00 -30.17
C TYR A 128 -3.07 -11.82 -29.69
N ARG A 129 -3.80 -11.18 -30.60
CA ARG A 129 -4.78 -10.14 -30.28
C ARG A 129 -5.89 -10.62 -29.35
N ILE A 130 -6.39 -11.85 -29.57
CA ILE A 130 -7.40 -12.46 -28.69
C ILE A 130 -6.81 -12.68 -27.29
N VAL A 131 -5.57 -13.18 -27.21
CA VAL A 131 -4.88 -13.39 -25.93
C VAL A 131 -4.71 -12.06 -25.18
N HIS A 132 -4.22 -11.01 -25.84
CA HIS A 132 -4.06 -9.67 -25.26
C HIS A 132 -5.37 -9.13 -24.66
N ARG A 133 -6.47 -9.23 -25.42
CA ARG A 133 -7.80 -8.79 -24.96
C ARG A 133 -8.29 -9.57 -23.74
N VAL A 134 -8.12 -10.89 -23.75
CA VAL A 134 -8.54 -11.74 -22.63
C VAL A 134 -7.72 -11.43 -21.38
N ILE A 135 -6.39 -11.29 -21.51
CA ILE A 135 -5.52 -10.96 -20.38
C ILE A 135 -5.85 -9.58 -19.81
N SER A 136 -6.03 -8.57 -20.66
CA SER A 136 -6.45 -7.24 -20.26
C SER A 136 -7.77 -7.26 -19.47
N ALA A 137 -8.76 -8.02 -19.93
CA ALA A 137 -10.03 -8.17 -19.22
C ALA A 137 -9.88 -8.87 -17.86
N VAL A 138 -9.11 -9.96 -17.79
CA VAL A 138 -8.85 -10.68 -16.52
C VAL A 138 -8.10 -9.79 -15.53
N SER A 139 -7.09 -9.05 -16.00
CA SER A 139 -6.34 -8.10 -15.19
C SER A 139 -7.22 -6.98 -14.63
N ALA A 140 -8.15 -6.46 -15.44
CA ALA A 140 -9.12 -5.47 -14.99
C ALA A 140 -10.05 -6.05 -13.90
N ILE A 141 -10.61 -7.26 -14.10
CA ILE A 141 -11.46 -7.93 -13.11
C ILE A 141 -10.69 -8.17 -11.79
N LEU A 142 -9.46 -8.66 -11.87
CA LEU A 142 -8.62 -8.91 -10.70
C LEU A 142 -8.35 -7.62 -9.91
N THR A 143 -8.17 -6.51 -10.62
CA THR A 143 -8.02 -5.17 -10.04
C THR A 143 -9.28 -4.72 -9.32
N ILE A 144 -10.44 -4.86 -9.97
CA ILE A 144 -11.74 -4.50 -9.38
C ILE A 144 -12.01 -5.33 -8.11
N VAL A 145 -11.82 -6.65 -8.18
CA VAL A 145 -12.07 -7.55 -7.03
C VAL A 145 -11.16 -7.22 -5.85
N THR A 146 -9.88 -6.94 -6.11
CA THR A 146 -8.90 -6.55 -5.10
C THR A 146 -9.28 -5.21 -4.47
N PHE A 147 -9.66 -4.23 -5.29
CA PHE A 147 -10.08 -2.92 -4.84
C PHE A 147 -11.37 -2.97 -4.00
N VAL A 148 -12.34 -3.81 -4.38
CA VAL A 148 -13.55 -4.04 -3.59
C VAL A 148 -13.20 -4.62 -2.21
N GLY A 149 -12.27 -5.57 -2.13
CA GLY A 149 -11.78 -6.09 -0.84
C GLY A 149 -11.15 -5.01 0.04
N LEU A 150 -10.35 -4.12 -0.56
CA LEU A 150 -9.76 -2.98 0.11
C LEU A 150 -10.82 -1.99 0.61
N LEU A 151 -11.82 -1.66 -0.23
CA LEU A 151 -12.91 -0.75 0.11
C LEU A 151 -13.78 -1.29 1.25
N LEU A 152 -14.07 -2.60 1.26
CA LEU A 152 -14.82 -3.23 2.34
C LEU A 152 -14.05 -3.18 3.66
N THR A 153 -12.73 -3.42 3.60
CA THR A 153 -11.84 -3.28 4.77
C THR A 153 -11.81 -1.84 5.27
N TYR A 154 -11.64 -0.88 4.38
CA TYR A 154 -11.69 0.55 4.68
C TYR A 154 -13.02 0.94 5.33
N ARG A 155 -14.16 0.54 4.76
CA ARG A 155 -15.50 0.86 5.31
C ARG A 155 -15.66 0.34 6.73
N ALA A 156 -15.17 -0.88 7.01
CA ALA A 156 -15.24 -1.48 8.33
C ALA A 156 -14.36 -0.77 9.36
N LEU A 157 -13.18 -0.27 8.96
CA LEU A 157 -12.16 0.21 9.89
C LEU A 157 -12.05 1.74 9.99
N HIS A 158 -12.49 2.51 8.99
CA HIS A 158 -12.22 3.96 8.91
C HIS A 158 -12.74 4.75 10.13
N ARG A 159 -13.83 4.31 10.77
CA ARG A 159 -14.41 4.98 11.95
C ARG A 159 -13.53 4.86 13.20
N HIS A 160 -12.63 3.88 13.20
CA HIS A 160 -11.74 3.58 14.33
C HIS A 160 -10.32 4.10 14.09
N ILE A 161 -10.08 4.75 12.95
CA ILE A 161 -8.79 5.35 12.61
C ILE A 161 -8.87 6.85 12.91
N PRO A 162 -7.88 7.44 13.60
CA PRO A 162 -7.86 8.86 13.89
C PRO A 162 -8.00 9.71 12.63
N ALA A 163 -8.87 10.72 12.67
CA ALA A 163 -9.10 11.62 11.53
C ALA A 163 -7.84 12.41 11.12
N SER A 164 -6.90 12.60 12.05
CA SER A 164 -5.58 13.21 11.80
C SER A 164 -4.77 12.46 10.75
N PHE A 165 -5.02 11.16 10.55
CA PHE A 165 -4.31 10.34 9.56
C PHE A 165 -4.77 10.57 8.11
N GLN A 166 -5.90 11.28 7.91
CA GLN A 166 -6.46 11.59 6.59
C GLN A 166 -6.63 10.36 5.68
N LEU A 167 -7.06 9.23 6.24
CA LEU A 167 -7.14 7.94 5.55
C LEU A 167 -7.93 7.99 4.24
N VAL A 168 -9.00 8.78 4.19
CA VAL A 168 -9.83 9.01 2.98
C VAL A 168 -8.97 9.52 1.83
N HIS A 169 -8.15 10.54 2.07
CA HIS A 169 -7.33 11.16 1.05
C HIS A 169 -6.22 10.20 0.59
N LYS A 170 -5.60 9.44 1.51
CA LYS A 170 -4.60 8.41 1.17
C LYS A 170 -5.23 7.30 0.30
N PHE A 171 -6.47 6.90 0.61
CA PHE A 171 -7.23 5.96 -0.19
C PHE A 171 -7.55 6.51 -1.59
N ILE A 172 -7.92 7.80 -1.70
CA ILE A 172 -8.16 8.46 -2.98
C ILE A 172 -6.88 8.50 -3.82
N ALA A 173 -5.73 8.83 -3.24
CA ALA A 173 -4.46 8.87 -3.96
C ALA A 173 -4.07 7.49 -4.52
N ILE A 174 -4.21 6.43 -3.71
CA ILE A 174 -3.95 5.05 -4.17
C ILE A 174 -4.94 4.64 -5.26
N LYS A 175 -6.22 4.98 -5.09
CA LYS A 175 -7.24 4.74 -6.12
C LYS A 175 -6.89 5.45 -7.42
N ALA A 176 -6.50 6.72 -7.35
CA ALA A 176 -6.13 7.51 -8.52
C ALA A 176 -4.91 6.92 -9.22
N LEU A 177 -3.90 6.48 -8.46
CA LEU A 177 -2.72 5.81 -9.00
C LEU A 177 -3.10 4.53 -9.77
N LEU A 178 -3.96 3.68 -9.18
CA LEU A 178 -4.45 2.46 -9.84
C LEU A 178 -5.27 2.75 -11.11
N VAL A 179 -5.98 3.88 -11.13
CA VAL A 179 -6.73 4.31 -12.32
C VAL A 179 -5.77 4.73 -13.42
N VAL A 180 -4.75 5.53 -13.10
CA VAL A 180 -3.74 6.00 -14.06
C VAL A 180 -2.92 4.83 -14.62
N SER A 181 -2.52 3.88 -13.77
CA SER A 181 -1.64 2.80 -14.19
C SER A 181 -2.34 1.66 -14.94
N THR A 182 -3.45 1.11 -14.41
CA THR A 182 -4.12 -0.03 -15.06
C THR A 182 -5.31 0.39 -15.89
N VAL A 183 -6.20 1.21 -15.35
CA VAL A 183 -7.53 1.40 -15.95
C VAL A 183 -7.43 2.24 -17.22
N GLN A 184 -6.66 3.32 -17.19
CA GLN A 184 -6.39 4.12 -18.38
C GLN A 184 -5.71 3.30 -19.46
N TRP A 185 -4.67 2.54 -19.12
CA TRP A 185 -3.95 1.69 -20.09
C TRP A 185 -4.87 0.64 -20.72
N SER A 186 -5.63 -0.11 -19.91
CA SER A 186 -6.55 -1.12 -20.42
C SER A 186 -7.67 -0.52 -21.29
N ILE A 187 -8.22 0.64 -20.91
CA ILE A 187 -9.23 1.33 -21.73
C ILE A 187 -8.60 1.83 -23.04
N ALA A 188 -7.41 2.40 -22.97
CA ALA A 188 -6.74 2.95 -24.13
C ALA A 188 -6.42 1.84 -25.15
N ASN A 189 -5.94 0.68 -24.72
CA ASN A 189 -5.73 -0.49 -25.60
C ASN A 189 -7.02 -1.16 -26.09
N MET A 190 -8.16 -0.94 -25.43
CA MET A 190 -9.45 -1.38 -25.95
C MET A 190 -9.98 -0.45 -27.06
N ILE A 191 -9.63 0.83 -27.03
CA ILE A 191 -10.10 1.86 -27.98
C ILE A 191 -9.14 1.98 -29.17
N VAL A 192 -7.84 2.04 -28.91
CA VAL A 192 -6.77 2.18 -29.88
C VAL A 192 -6.15 0.81 -30.11
N CYS A 193 -6.32 0.27 -31.31
CA CYS A 193 -5.78 -1.05 -31.68
C CYS A 193 -4.38 -0.97 -32.27
N ASP A 194 -4.01 0.17 -32.86
CA ASP A 194 -2.70 0.41 -33.47
C ASP A 194 -2.24 1.80 -33.03
N TRP A 195 -1.33 1.82 -32.05
CA TRP A 195 -0.78 3.08 -31.56
C TRP A 195 0.32 3.58 -32.49
N ASP A 196 0.23 4.83 -32.92
CA ASP A 196 1.39 5.50 -33.50
C ASP A 196 2.32 6.05 -32.39
N PHE A 197 3.55 6.36 -32.77
CA PHE A 197 4.56 6.90 -31.85
C PHE A 197 4.09 8.18 -31.15
N GLU A 198 3.45 9.09 -31.89
CA GLU A 198 3.03 10.39 -31.38
C GLU A 198 1.93 10.23 -30.32
N GLN A 199 0.98 9.32 -30.56
CA GLN A 199 -0.09 8.97 -29.62
C GLN A 199 0.45 8.33 -28.35
N MET A 200 1.40 7.38 -28.46
CA MET A 200 2.05 6.79 -27.28
C MET A 200 2.83 7.82 -26.47
N TYR A 201 3.50 8.75 -27.15
CA TYR A 201 4.27 9.81 -26.50
C TYR A 201 3.36 10.77 -25.74
N ILE A 202 2.27 11.22 -26.37
CA ILE A 202 1.26 12.08 -25.73
C ILE A 202 0.64 11.35 -24.53
N TYR A 203 0.21 10.10 -24.71
CA TYR A 203 -0.38 9.29 -23.64
C TYR A 203 0.57 9.14 -22.45
N SER A 204 1.80 8.71 -22.71
CA SER A 204 2.81 8.49 -21.66
C SER A 204 3.16 9.79 -20.93
N THR A 205 3.24 10.91 -21.64
CA THR A 205 3.48 12.23 -21.06
C THR A 205 2.33 12.68 -20.16
N ILE A 206 1.08 12.45 -20.57
CA ILE A 206 -0.10 12.75 -19.75
C ILE A 206 -0.08 11.90 -18.46
N CYS A 207 0.13 10.58 -18.58
CA CYS A 207 0.19 9.69 -17.43
C CYS A 207 1.34 10.04 -16.48
N MET A 208 2.50 10.46 -17.01
CA MET A 208 3.61 10.97 -16.21
C MET A 208 3.20 12.23 -15.43
N GLY A 209 2.54 13.18 -16.10
CA GLY A 209 2.04 14.41 -15.49
C GLY A 209 1.00 14.15 -14.38
N GLU A 210 0.06 13.24 -14.63
CA GLU A 210 -0.94 12.81 -13.64
C GLU A 210 -0.27 12.14 -12.44
N THR A 211 0.69 11.24 -12.67
CA THR A 211 1.43 10.56 -11.62
C THR A 211 2.27 11.54 -10.78
N LEU A 212 2.91 12.51 -11.44
CA LEU A 212 3.66 13.56 -10.75
C LEU A 212 2.73 14.42 -9.90
N GLY A 213 1.59 14.86 -10.46
CA GLY A 213 0.57 15.62 -9.74
C GLY A 213 0.02 14.87 -8.52
N LEU A 214 -0.28 13.58 -8.68
CA LEU A 214 -0.72 12.72 -7.58
C LEU A 214 0.35 12.55 -6.51
N THR A 215 1.62 12.42 -6.91
CA THR A 215 2.75 12.30 -5.98
C THR A 215 2.99 13.59 -5.20
N LEU A 216 2.98 14.75 -5.88
CA LEU A 216 3.11 16.05 -5.23
C LEU A 216 1.92 16.32 -4.30
N ALA A 217 0.70 15.98 -4.71
CA ALA A 217 -0.47 16.05 -3.84
C ALA A 217 -0.29 15.15 -2.62
N PHE A 218 0.17 13.90 -2.82
CA PHE A 218 0.45 12.99 -1.71
C PHE A 218 1.47 13.59 -0.74
N GLN A 219 2.61 14.07 -1.23
CA GLN A 219 3.65 14.68 -0.39
C GLN A 219 3.16 15.93 0.36
N ASN A 220 2.45 16.84 -0.33
CA ASN A 220 1.96 18.07 0.27
C ASN A 220 0.88 17.82 1.32
N TYR A 221 -0.05 16.90 1.07
CA TYR A 221 -1.13 16.61 2.02
C TYR A 221 -0.67 15.73 3.19
N PHE A 222 0.28 14.81 2.97
CA PHE A 222 0.60 13.78 3.96
C PHE A 222 1.98 13.91 4.60
N THR A 223 2.98 14.46 3.93
CA THR A 223 4.33 14.60 4.49
C THR A 223 4.54 15.96 5.13
N ALA A 224 4.00 17.02 4.52
CA ALA A 224 4.21 18.40 4.98
C ALA A 224 3.23 18.86 6.07
N ASN A 225 1.98 18.38 6.06
CA ASN A 225 0.87 18.93 6.86
C ASN A 225 0.36 18.02 7.99
N GLU A 226 0.96 16.86 8.22
CA GLU A 226 0.53 15.93 9.26
C GLU A 226 0.93 16.47 10.65
N THR A 227 -0.03 16.84 11.50
CA THR A 227 0.21 17.42 12.84
C THR A 227 0.83 16.41 13.82
N ASP A 228 1.58 16.89 14.82
CA ASP A 228 2.45 16.14 15.76
C ASP A 228 1.80 14.99 16.57
N GLY A 229 0.51 14.72 16.40
CA GLY A 229 -0.23 13.63 17.05
C GLY A 229 -0.38 12.34 16.22
N VAL A 230 0.00 12.35 14.94
CA VAL A 230 0.11 11.11 14.16
C VAL A 230 1.47 10.46 14.49
N PRO A 231 1.58 9.13 14.62
CA PRO A 231 2.87 8.47 14.85
C PRO A 231 3.83 8.76 13.69
N ARG A 232 4.56 9.88 13.77
CA ARG A 232 5.72 10.15 12.93
C ARG A 232 6.78 9.14 13.34
N LEU A 233 7.28 8.41 12.35
CA LEU A 233 8.03 7.19 12.61
C LEU A 233 9.43 7.40 13.20
N GLU A 234 9.86 8.64 13.41
CA GLU A 234 11.25 8.96 13.70
C GLU A 234 11.39 10.17 14.63
N THR A 235 10.60 10.27 15.70
CA THR A 235 11.17 10.85 16.91
C THR A 235 12.12 9.81 17.48
N ALA A 236 13.42 10.06 17.36
CA ALA A 236 14.38 9.42 18.24
C ALA A 236 13.87 9.58 19.69
N SER A 237 14.19 8.64 20.58
CA SER A 237 13.76 8.61 22.00
C SER A 237 13.99 9.92 22.78
N ASP A 238 14.73 10.83 22.18
CA ASP A 238 15.33 12.08 22.60
C ASP A 238 14.68 13.32 21.94
N GLY A 239 13.66 13.15 21.08
CA GLY A 239 12.83 14.24 20.57
C GLY A 239 13.47 15.09 19.47
N SER A 240 14.63 14.72 18.95
CA SER A 240 15.27 15.41 17.83
C SER A 240 14.70 14.98 16.47
N PRO A 241 14.55 15.89 15.50
CA PRO A 241 14.23 15.56 14.12
C PRO A 241 15.48 15.04 13.39
N THR A 242 15.49 13.77 13.01
CA THR A 242 16.57 13.10 12.26
C THR A 242 15.90 12.01 11.40
N VAL A 243 16.10 11.79 10.08
CA VAL A 243 17.17 12.03 9.08
C VAL A 243 16.51 11.98 7.66
N PRO A 244 17.12 12.52 6.58
CA PRO A 244 16.61 12.40 5.21
C PRO A 244 16.34 10.96 4.72
N PHE A 245 15.59 10.83 3.62
CA PHE A 245 15.29 9.59 2.91
C PHE A 245 16.50 8.62 2.85
N GLN A 246 16.36 7.45 3.48
CA GLN A 246 17.35 6.36 3.44
C GLN A 246 16.83 5.22 2.54
N PRO A 247 17.36 5.06 1.31
CA PRO A 247 16.94 4.03 0.37
C PRO A 247 17.05 2.61 0.95
N ALA A 248 18.05 2.36 1.81
CA ALA A 248 18.27 1.06 2.45
C ALA A 248 17.10 0.60 3.35
N ARG A 249 16.27 1.52 3.86
CA ARG A 249 15.08 1.17 4.65
C ARG A 249 13.90 0.67 3.80
N ILE A 250 13.93 0.84 2.48
CA ILE A 250 12.95 0.25 1.54
C ILE A 250 13.07 -1.29 1.56
N LEU A 251 14.28 -1.82 1.79
CA LEU A 251 14.53 -3.25 1.92
C LEU A 251 14.01 -3.84 3.24
N ALA A 252 13.66 -3.02 4.22
CA ALA A 252 12.96 -3.44 5.44
C ALA A 252 11.43 -3.52 5.24
N SER A 253 10.99 -3.75 4.00
CA SER A 253 9.60 -4.08 3.63
C SER A 253 9.11 -5.41 4.19
N TRP A 254 10.01 -6.27 4.68
CA TRP A 254 9.69 -7.58 5.23
C TRP A 254 8.68 -7.52 6.40
N ASP A 255 8.72 -6.47 7.22
CA ASP A 255 7.76 -6.25 8.30
C ASP A 255 6.31 -6.12 7.80
N LEU A 256 6.09 -5.70 6.54
CA LEU A 256 4.75 -5.62 5.94
C LEU A 256 4.14 -7.01 5.69
N PHE A 257 4.97 -8.05 5.57
CA PHE A 257 4.50 -9.41 5.39
C PHE A 257 4.19 -10.12 6.70
N GLN A 258 4.57 -9.53 7.85
CA GLN A 258 4.26 -10.07 9.16
C GLN A 258 2.75 -10.14 9.35
N TYR A 259 2.24 -11.35 9.58
CA TYR A 259 0.82 -11.59 9.82
C TYR A 259 0.65 -12.74 10.83
N PRO A 260 -0.15 -12.56 11.89
CA PRO A 260 -0.91 -11.35 12.25
C PRO A 260 -0.01 -10.17 12.65
N ILE A 261 -0.50 -8.94 12.44
CA ILE A 261 0.19 -7.71 12.83
C ILE A 261 0.07 -7.57 14.35
N PRO A 262 1.20 -7.52 15.08
CA PRO A 262 1.20 -7.46 16.54
C PRO A 262 0.69 -6.10 17.06
N ALA A 263 0.21 -6.09 18.30
CA ALA A 263 -0.18 -4.86 18.98
C ALA A 263 1.05 -3.95 19.20
N ASN A 264 0.87 -2.65 18.96
CA ASN A 264 1.94 -1.67 19.07
C ASN A 264 2.23 -1.34 20.55
N HIS A 265 2.97 -2.20 21.26
CA HIS A 265 3.35 -1.99 22.67
C HIS A 265 4.39 -0.85 22.89
N SER A 266 4.72 -0.08 21.86
CA SER A 266 5.68 1.04 21.95
C SER A 266 5.16 2.18 22.84
N GLY A 267 3.85 2.40 22.90
CA GLY A 267 3.23 3.36 23.82
C GLY A 267 3.25 2.91 25.29
N GLU A 268 2.93 1.64 25.55
CA GLU A 268 2.90 1.07 26.91
C GLU A 268 4.28 0.99 27.55
N ARG A 269 5.33 0.61 26.80
CA ARG A 269 6.69 0.58 27.35
C ARG A 269 7.20 1.97 27.72
N THR A 270 6.81 3.00 26.98
CA THR A 270 7.20 4.39 27.27
C THR A 270 6.41 4.95 28.46
N GLN A 271 5.12 4.60 28.57
CA GLN A 271 4.28 4.92 29.72
C GLN A 271 4.74 4.20 31.01
N LEU A 272 4.99 2.89 30.96
CA LEU A 272 5.51 2.12 32.08
C LEU A 272 6.91 2.56 32.49
N ARG A 273 7.77 2.96 31.54
CA ARG A 273 9.09 3.53 31.86
C ARG A 273 8.97 4.92 32.50
N ARG A 274 8.03 5.77 32.07
CA ARG A 274 7.75 7.06 32.74
C ARG A 274 7.15 6.88 34.12
N VAL A 275 6.26 5.91 34.32
CA VAL A 275 5.70 5.58 35.64
C VAL A 275 6.79 5.05 36.56
N ARG A 276 7.63 4.14 36.08
CA ARG A 276 8.77 3.60 36.84
C ARG A 276 9.81 4.70 37.18
N LEU A 277 10.14 5.59 36.23
CA LEU A 277 11.02 6.73 36.48
C LEU A 277 10.41 7.77 37.45
N ARG A 278 9.09 7.98 37.43
CA ARG A 278 8.39 8.81 38.44
C ARG A 278 8.40 8.16 39.83
N GLN A 279 8.29 6.83 39.90
CA GLN A 279 8.34 6.09 41.15
C GLN A 279 9.74 6.11 41.78
N GLU A 280 10.78 5.98 40.94
CA GLU A 280 12.19 6.06 41.35
C GLU A 280 12.59 7.49 41.79
N THR A 281 12.04 8.53 41.17
CA THR A 281 12.25 9.91 41.64
C THR A 281 11.47 10.25 42.90
N SER A 282 10.26 9.70 43.11
CA SER A 282 9.50 9.91 44.34
C SER A 282 10.05 9.15 45.57
N THR A 283 10.86 8.11 45.35
CA THR A 283 11.46 7.31 46.45
C THR A 283 12.85 7.80 46.84
N SER A 284 13.44 8.74 46.10
CA SER A 284 14.76 9.31 46.41
C SER A 284 14.73 10.55 47.32
N ASP A 285 13.56 11.17 47.57
CA ASP A 285 13.43 12.38 48.39
C ASP A 285 13.01 12.11 49.85
N GLY A 286 13.01 10.84 50.28
CA GLY A 286 12.49 10.40 51.58
C GLY A 286 13.53 10.05 52.64
N SER A 287 14.77 10.55 52.58
CA SER A 287 15.76 10.30 53.64
C SER A 287 16.68 11.50 53.86
N CYS A 288 16.18 12.50 54.59
CA CYS A 288 17.05 13.35 55.40
C CYS A 288 16.75 13.05 56.86
N THR A 289 17.68 12.33 57.46
CA THR A 289 17.74 11.83 58.81
C THR A 289 17.71 12.98 59.82
N THR A 290 16.70 12.99 60.68
CA THR A 290 16.83 13.51 62.04
C THR A 290 17.77 12.58 62.80
N ASN A 291 18.90 13.10 63.28
CA ASN A 291 19.57 12.58 64.47
C ASN A 291 20.40 13.67 65.13
N THR A 292 20.10 13.84 66.43
CA THR A 292 20.76 14.56 67.53
C THR A 292 20.88 16.08 67.43
#